data_AF-A0A1V0GXG9-F1
#
_entry.id   AF-A0A1V0GXG9-F1
#
_cell.length_a   1.000
_cell.length_b   1.000
_cell.length_c   1.000
_cell.angle_alpha   90.00
_cell.angle_beta   90.00
_cell.angle_gamma   90.00
#
_symmetry.space_group_name_H-M   'P 1'
#
loop_
_entity.id
_entity.type
_entity.pdbx_description
1 polymer ?
#
loop_
_entity_poly.entity_id
_entity_poly.type
_entity_poly.pdbx_seq_one_letter_code
_entity_poly.pdbx_strand_id
1 'polypeptide(L)'
;MAAAILILTRGELAQGGVETQLGSMFMPRVVAGFILIFSAMIAITSLRQIIAQSALAPQEMIATEGLGGVLVYVGIFAAYWWLLPTLGFVVTTSAAMFAIAVLLGGRSWFAMGAVSIIIPVITFYGCRELIRVYLPEWSL
;
A
#
# COMPACT_ATOMS: atom_id res chain seq x y z
N MET A 1 3.00 -11.80 8.11
CA MET A 1 2.15 -12.50 9.09
C MET A 1 2.77 -12.55 10.49
N ALA A 2 3.97 -13.10 10.67
CA ALA A 2 4.62 -13.21 11.99
C ALA A 2 4.73 -11.87 12.74
N ALA A 3 5.18 -10.80 12.06
CA ALA A 3 5.28 -9.47 12.66
C ALA A 3 3.92 -8.89 13.12
N ALA A 4 2.85 -9.08 12.34
CA ALA A 4 1.51 -8.62 12.69
C ALA A 4 0.96 -9.34 13.95
N ILE A 5 1.16 -10.66 14.04
CA ILE A 5 0.79 -11.44 15.22
C ILE A 5 1.59 -10.97 16.44
N LEU A 6 2.88 -10.69 16.26
CA LEU A 6 3.76 -10.24 17.33
C LEU A 6 3.35 -8.85 17.85
N ILE A 7 2.96 -7.93 16.97
CA ILE A 7 2.45 -6.59 17.32
C ILE A 7 1.10 -6.66 18.05
N LEU A 8 0.22 -7.60 17.67
CA LEU A 8 -1.07 -7.80 18.32
C LEU A 8 -0.94 -8.45 19.71
N THR A 9 0.03 -9.34 19.88
CA THR A 9 0.19 -10.14 21.11
C THR A 9 1.12 -9.51 22.13
N ARG A 10 2.12 -8.71 21.73
CA ARG A 10 3.09 -8.11 22.65
C ARG A 10 2.76 -6.65 22.97
N GLY A 11 2.20 -6.44 24.17
CA GLY A 11 1.91 -5.11 24.71
C GLY A 11 3.13 -4.28 25.15
N GLU A 12 4.32 -4.87 25.22
CA GLU A 12 5.54 -4.20 25.70
C GLU A 12 6.35 -3.47 24.62
N LEU A 13 5.98 -3.60 23.34
CA LEU A 13 6.68 -2.94 22.23
C LEU A 13 6.53 -1.40 22.21
N ALA A 14 5.83 -0.80 23.18
CA ALA A 14 5.47 0.62 23.23
C ALA A 14 6.06 1.40 24.41
N GLN A 15 7.01 0.83 25.15
CA GLN A 15 7.61 1.43 26.36
C GLN A 15 8.45 2.70 26.12
N GLY A 16 8.29 3.42 25.01
CA GLY A 16 9.04 4.65 24.71
C GLY A 16 8.27 5.74 23.96
N GLY A 17 6.93 5.66 23.87
CA GLY A 17 6.12 6.65 23.14
C GLY A 17 5.37 7.61 24.06
N VAL A 18 5.20 8.87 23.62
CA VAL A 18 4.38 9.89 24.30
C VAL A 18 2.99 9.30 24.59
N GLU A 19 2.58 9.28 25.86
CA GLU A 19 1.25 8.83 26.28
C GLU A 19 0.18 9.81 25.77
N THR A 20 -0.26 9.60 24.54
CA THR A 20 -1.47 10.21 23.99
C THR A 20 -2.67 9.40 24.47
N GLN A 21 -3.86 10.01 24.54
CA GLN A 21 -5.09 9.36 25.03
C GLN A 21 -5.50 8.09 24.25
N LEU A 22 -4.92 7.85 23.06
CA LEU A 22 -5.15 6.65 22.25
C LEU A 22 -4.08 5.56 22.39
N GLY A 23 -2.97 5.78 23.09
CA GLY A 23 -1.85 4.83 23.20
C GLY A 23 -1.07 4.65 21.88
N SER A 24 0.25 4.74 21.95
CA SER A 24 1.15 4.66 20.76
C SER A 24 1.03 3.36 19.95
N MET A 25 0.44 2.30 20.51
CA MET A 25 0.18 1.03 19.83
C MET A 25 -1.13 0.95 19.04
N PHE A 26 -2.05 1.89 19.19
CA PHE A 26 -3.38 1.74 18.59
C PHE A 26 -3.31 1.66 17.06
N MET A 27 -2.62 2.60 16.43
CA MET A 27 -2.37 2.60 14.99
C MET A 27 -1.64 1.33 14.51
N PRO A 28 -0.49 0.94 15.10
CA PRO A 28 0.18 -0.32 14.76
C PRO A 28 -0.71 -1.57 14.84
N ARG A 29 -1.59 -1.67 15.84
CA ARG A 29 -2.50 -2.81 15.99
C ARG A 29 -3.62 -2.83 14.94
N VAL A 30 -4.20 -1.67 14.62
CA VAL A 30 -5.21 -1.55 13.56
C VAL A 30 -4.61 -1.97 12.22
N VAL A 31 -3.42 -1.49 11.90
CA VAL A 31 -2.68 -1.87 10.68
C VAL A 31 -2.38 -3.38 10.67
N ALA A 32 -1.91 -3.94 11.79
CA ALA A 32 -1.67 -5.38 11.91
C ALA A 32 -2.93 -6.22 11.67
N GLY A 33 -4.09 -5.76 12.15
CA GLY A 33 -5.39 -6.37 11.89
C GLY A 33 -5.73 -6.41 10.39
N PHE A 34 -5.59 -5.28 9.69
CA PHE A 34 -5.82 -5.23 8.24
C PHE A 34 -4.85 -6.13 7.46
N ILE A 35 -3.57 -6.19 7.85
CA ILE A 35 -2.59 -7.10 7.23
C ILE A 35 -3.04 -8.55 7.34
N LEU A 36 -3.56 -8.98 8.50
CA LEU A 36 -4.06 -10.34 8.68
C LEU A 36 -5.29 -10.61 7.81
N ILE A 37 -6.24 -9.68 7.75
CA ILE A 37 -7.46 -9.80 6.93
C ILE A 37 -7.09 -9.94 5.46
N PHE A 38 -6.24 -9.05 4.93
CA PHE A 38 -5.82 -9.11 3.53
C PHE A 38 -5.02 -10.37 3.22
N SER A 39 -4.14 -10.80 4.12
CA SER A 39 -3.41 -12.06 3.98
C SER A 39 -4.36 -13.25 3.90
N ALA A 40 -5.40 -13.28 4.75
CA ALA A 40 -6.41 -14.33 4.74
C ALA A 40 -7.24 -14.31 3.44
N MET A 41 -7.65 -13.13 2.95
CA MET A 41 -8.37 -13.01 1.68
C MET A 41 -7.54 -13.55 0.50
N ILE A 42 -6.26 -13.19 0.42
CA ILE A 42 -5.34 -13.68 -0.61
C ILE A 42 -5.14 -15.21 -0.46
N ALA A 43 -4.96 -15.70 0.76
CA ALA A 43 -4.80 -17.13 1.01
C ALA A 43 -6.05 -17.94 0.61
N ILE A 44 -7.25 -17.46 0.91
CA ILE A 44 -8.51 -18.12 0.54
C ILE A 44 -8.69 -18.13 -0.98
N THR A 45 -8.44 -17.00 -1.65
CA THR A 45 -8.56 -16.92 -3.11
C THR A 45 -7.54 -17.81 -3.82
N SER A 46 -6.29 -17.83 -3.34
CA SER A 46 -5.25 -18.72 -3.85
C SER A 46 -5.58 -20.20 -3.60
N LEU A 47 -6.04 -20.56 -2.39
CA LEU A 47 -6.43 -21.94 -2.08
C LEU A 47 -7.61 -22.42 -2.93
N ARG A 48 -8.61 -21.56 -3.17
CA ARG A 48 -9.73 -21.86 -4.07
C ARG A 48 -9.26 -22.09 -5.51
N GLN A 49 -8.32 -21.29 -6.01
CA GLN A 49 -7.77 -21.46 -7.36
C GLN A 49 -6.99 -22.79 -7.51
N ILE A 50 -6.23 -23.18 -6.48
CA ILE A 50 -5.50 -24.45 -6.43
C ILE A 50 -6.49 -25.64 -6.43
N ILE A 51 -7.53 -25.59 -5.59
CA ILE A 51 -8.56 -26.64 -5.52
C ILE A 51 -9.33 -26.75 -6.83
N ALA A 52 -9.62 -25.62 -7.48
CA ALA A 52 -10.37 -25.58 -8.73
C ALA A 52 -9.57 -26.04 -9.95
N GLN A 53 -8.31 -26.48 -9.80
CA GLN A 53 -7.36 -26.78 -10.89
C GLN A 53 -7.35 -25.72 -12.00
N SER A 54 -7.71 -24.49 -11.66
CA SER A 54 -7.68 -23.39 -12.60
C SER A 54 -6.23 -23.11 -12.90
N ALA A 55 -5.88 -22.98 -14.18
CA ALA A 55 -4.56 -22.55 -14.59
C ALA A 55 -4.21 -21.34 -13.72
N LEU A 56 -3.16 -21.47 -12.90
CA LEU A 56 -2.63 -20.41 -12.06
C LEU A 56 -2.64 -19.16 -12.93
N ALA A 57 -3.42 -18.14 -12.53
CA ALA A 57 -3.47 -16.88 -13.25
C ALA A 57 -2.02 -16.54 -13.57
N PRO A 58 -1.65 -16.37 -14.86
CA PRO A 58 -0.27 -16.32 -15.28
C PRO A 58 0.43 -15.41 -14.31
N GLN A 59 1.32 -16.04 -13.54
CA GLN A 59 2.08 -15.43 -12.47
C GLN A 59 2.39 -14.01 -12.90
N GLU A 60 2.12 -13.02 -12.05
CA GLU A 60 2.51 -11.63 -12.29
C GLU A 60 4.00 -11.64 -12.57
N MET A 61 4.35 -11.83 -13.84
CA MET A 61 5.69 -12.08 -14.27
C MET A 61 6.23 -10.68 -14.40
N ILE A 62 6.76 -10.22 -13.27
CA ILE A 62 7.90 -9.34 -13.34
C ILE A 62 8.97 -10.12 -14.10
N ALA A 63 9.01 -9.97 -15.42
CA ALA A 63 10.19 -10.26 -16.22
C ALA A 63 11.22 -9.15 -15.94
N THR A 64 11.60 -8.97 -14.67
CA THR A 64 12.84 -8.27 -14.33
C THR A 64 13.95 -9.28 -14.42
N GLU A 65 14.37 -9.60 -15.63
CA GLU A 65 15.61 -10.34 -15.84
C GLU A 65 16.86 -9.54 -15.42
N GLY A 66 16.72 -8.41 -14.70
CA GLY A 66 17.86 -7.70 -14.14
C GLY A 66 17.55 -6.53 -13.23
N LEU A 67 18.64 -6.00 -12.64
CA LEU A 67 18.77 -4.80 -11.80
C LEU A 67 18.00 -3.57 -12.34
N GLY A 68 17.69 -3.54 -13.65
CA GLY A 68 17.04 -2.42 -14.33
C GLY A 68 15.64 -2.09 -13.80
N GLY A 69 14.78 -3.07 -13.53
CA GLY A 69 13.45 -2.78 -12.98
C GLY A 69 13.50 -2.23 -11.56
N VAL A 70 14.48 -2.68 -10.76
CA VAL A 70 14.75 -2.10 -9.44
C VAL A 70 15.17 -0.64 -9.57
N LEU A 71 16.04 -0.33 -10.53
CA LEU A 71 16.52 1.03 -10.79
C LEU A 71 15.39 1.96 -11.24
N VAL A 72 14.49 1.48 -12.10
CA VAL A 72 13.27 2.21 -12.50
C VAL A 72 12.35 2.43 -11.30
N TYR A 73 12.13 1.41 -10.47
CA TYR A 73 11.30 1.53 -9.27
C TYR A 73 11.86 2.55 -8.27
N VAL A 74 13.17 2.53 -8.03
CA VAL A 74 13.86 3.55 -7.22
C VAL A 74 13.70 4.93 -7.84
N GLY A 75 13.80 5.06 -9.16
CA GLY A 75 13.55 6.32 -9.89
C GLY A 75 12.14 6.86 -9.68
N ILE A 76 11.11 5.99 -9.75
CA ILE A 76 9.72 6.36 -9.48
C ILE A 76 9.57 6.87 -8.04
N PHE A 77 10.18 6.20 -7.07
CA PHE A 77 10.13 6.63 -5.66
C PHE A 77 10.88 7.94 -5.40
N ALA A 78 12.04 8.13 -6.03
CA ALA A 78 12.79 9.39 -5.94
C ALA A 78 12.01 10.55 -6.55
N ALA A 79 11.38 10.34 -7.71
CA ALA A 79 10.50 11.32 -8.33
C ALA A 79 9.29 11.61 -7.43
N TYR A 80 8.61 10.58 -6.94
CA TYR A 80 7.50 10.72 -5.98
C TYR A 80 7.88 11.60 -4.80
N TRP A 81 9.04 11.34 -4.17
CA TRP A 81 9.53 12.12 -3.03
C TRP A 81 9.68 13.60 -3.36
N TRP A 82 10.23 13.91 -4.54
CA TRP A 82 10.49 15.28 -4.93
C TRP A 82 9.24 16.04 -5.37
N LEU A 83 8.31 15.34 -6.02
CA LEU A 83 7.04 15.92 -6.50
C LEU A 83 5.98 16.05 -5.40
N LEU A 84 6.08 15.26 -4.33
CA LEU A 84 5.10 15.22 -3.24
C LEU A 84 4.83 16.60 -2.60
N PRO A 85 5.85 17.41 -2.23
CA PRO A 85 5.60 18.72 -1.64
C PRO A 85 4.97 19.72 -2.62
N THR A 86 5.19 19.59 -3.93
CA THR A 86 4.71 20.55 -4.93
C THR A 86 3.32 20.18 -5.46
N LEU A 87 3.11 18.92 -5.85
CA LEU A 87 1.87 18.46 -6.48
C LEU A 87 0.87 17.85 -5.48
N GLY A 88 1.26 17.71 -4.22
CA GLY A 88 0.42 17.12 -3.18
C GLY A 88 0.24 15.60 -3.32
N PHE A 89 -0.29 14.99 -2.26
CA PHE A 89 -0.39 13.54 -2.08
C PHE A 89 -1.22 12.84 -3.14
N VAL A 90 -2.42 13.34 -3.44
CA VAL A 90 -3.36 12.63 -4.33
C VAL A 90 -2.74 12.43 -5.71
N VAL A 91 -2.18 13.48 -6.30
CA VAL A 91 -1.70 13.43 -7.69
C VAL A 91 -0.37 12.71 -7.81
N THR A 92 0.57 12.95 -6.90
CA THR A 92 1.83 12.18 -6.90
C THR A 92 1.62 10.70 -6.63
N THR A 93 0.78 10.35 -5.65
CA THR A 93 0.54 8.95 -5.31
C THR A 93 -0.22 8.24 -6.43
N SER A 94 -1.18 8.90 -7.07
CA SER A 94 -1.87 8.33 -8.24
C SER A 94 -0.92 8.10 -9.42
N ALA A 95 -0.06 9.07 -9.73
CA ALA A 95 0.93 8.92 -10.78
C ALA A 95 1.94 7.80 -10.47
N ALA A 96 2.44 7.73 -9.23
CA ALA A 96 3.37 6.69 -8.79
C ALA A 96 2.71 5.30 -8.79
N MET A 97 1.50 5.15 -8.24
CA MET A 97 0.76 3.88 -8.25
C MET A 97 0.50 3.41 -9.68
N PHE A 98 0.12 4.31 -10.59
CA PHE A 98 -0.09 3.97 -11.99
C PHE A 98 1.22 3.53 -12.67
N ALA A 99 2.31 4.26 -12.48
CA ALA A 99 3.62 3.92 -13.03
C ALA A 99 4.10 2.54 -12.55
N ILE A 100 3.91 2.25 -11.26
CA ILE A 100 4.25 0.94 -10.68
C ILE A 100 3.35 -0.16 -11.26
N ALA A 101 2.04 0.09 -11.38
CA ALA A 101 1.12 -0.89 -11.95
C ALA A 101 1.46 -1.21 -13.42
N VAL A 102 1.91 -0.22 -14.19
CA VAL A 102 2.43 -0.41 -15.55
C VAL A 102 3.73 -1.22 -15.53
N LEU A 103 4.65 -0.91 -14.62
CA LEU A 103 5.92 -1.64 -14.47
C LEU A 103 5.71 -3.12 -14.12
N LEU A 104 4.68 -3.42 -13.32
CA LEU A 104 4.28 -4.79 -12.96
C LEU A 104 3.55 -5.53 -14.09
N GLY A 105 3.31 -4.89 -15.24
CA GLY A 105 2.63 -5.50 -16.37
C GLY A 105 1.13 -5.69 -16.14
N GLY A 106 0.49 -4.78 -15.41
CA GLY A 106 -0.94 -4.85 -15.13
C GLY A 106 -1.78 -5.02 -16.41
N ARG A 107 -2.69 -6.00 -16.37
CA ARG A 107 -3.35 -6.53 -17.56
C ARG A 107 -4.64 -5.78 -17.93
N SER A 108 -5.19 -5.00 -17.01
CA SER A 108 -6.44 -4.25 -17.15
C SER A 108 -6.22 -2.75 -16.93
N TRP A 109 -5.89 -2.05 -18.02
CA TRP A 109 -5.65 -0.60 -18.03
C TRP A 109 -6.73 0.22 -17.33
N PHE A 110 -8.00 -0.18 -17.48
CA PHE A 110 -9.12 0.49 -16.82
C PHE A 110 -9.10 0.31 -15.29
N ALA A 111 -8.88 -0.92 -14.81
CA ALA A 111 -8.82 -1.20 -13.38
C ALA A 111 -7.58 -0.55 -12.74
N MET A 112 -6.44 -0.57 -13.44
CA MET A 112 -5.22 0.12 -12.98
C MET A 112 -5.45 1.62 -12.82
N GLY A 113 -5.99 2.28 -13.86
CA GLY A 113 -6.31 3.71 -13.81
C GLY A 113 -7.29 4.03 -12.69
N ALA A 114 -8.39 3.28 -12.60
CA ALA A 114 -9.40 3.48 -11.57
C ALA A 114 -8.82 3.31 -10.16
N VAL A 115 -8.13 2.20 -9.88
CA VAL A 115 -7.55 1.93 -8.56
C VAL A 115 -6.48 2.97 -8.19
N SER A 116 -5.64 3.38 -9.15
CA SER A 116 -4.60 4.39 -8.93
C SER A 116 -5.15 5.76 -8.55
N ILE A 117 -6.40 6.08 -8.90
CA ILE A 117 -7.05 7.35 -8.53
C ILE A 117 -7.91 7.17 -7.28
N ILE A 118 -8.73 6.12 -7.24
CA ILE A 118 -9.70 5.88 -6.17
C ILE A 118 -8.99 5.69 -4.83
N ILE A 119 -7.93 4.87 -4.78
CA ILE A 119 -7.25 4.55 -3.52
C ILE A 119 -6.62 5.81 -2.90
N PRO A 120 -5.77 6.60 -3.61
CA PRO A 120 -5.21 7.81 -3.04
C PRO A 120 -6.27 8.84 -2.61
N VAL A 121 -7.36 8.98 -3.36
CA VAL A 121 -8.47 9.87 -2.99
C VAL A 121 -9.11 9.42 -1.69
N ILE A 122 -9.50 8.15 -1.58
CA ILE A 122 -10.11 7.59 -0.36
C ILE A 122 -9.15 7.74 0.83
N THR A 123 -7.87 7.46 0.65
CA THR A 123 -6.87 7.63 1.71
C THR A 123 -6.73 9.08 2.12
N PHE A 124 -6.68 10.02 1.17
CA PHE A 124 -6.55 11.45 1.47
C PHE A 124 -7.72 11.95 2.31
N TYR A 125 -8.96 11.69 1.87
CA TYR A 125 -10.16 12.09 2.61
C TYR A 125 -10.31 11.32 3.92
N GLY A 126 -9.98 10.03 3.94
CA GLY A 126 -10.00 9.22 5.16
C GLY A 126 -9.05 9.76 6.22
N CYS A 127 -7.81 10.09 5.87
CA CYS A 127 -6.84 10.69 6.78
C CYS A 127 -7.29 12.07 7.27
N ARG A 128 -7.82 12.91 6.37
CA ARG A 128 -8.29 14.25 6.72
C ARG A 128 -9.51 14.22 7.65
N GLU A 129 -10.52 13.41 7.34
CA GLU A 129 -11.80 13.44 8.04
C GLU A 129 -11.82 12.55 9.29
N LEU A 130 -11.29 11.33 9.21
CA LEU A 130 -11.35 10.37 10.32
C LEU A 130 -10.24 10.62 11.35
N ILE A 131 -9.03 10.94 10.87
CA ILE A 131 -7.81 10.98 11.70
C ILE A 131 -7.36 12.43 11.94
N ARG A 132 -7.91 13.41 11.21
CA ARG A 132 -7.50 14.83 11.24
C ARG A 132 -6.00 15.02 10.99
N VAL A 133 -5.41 14.13 10.21
CA VAL A 133 -4.02 14.21 9.75
C VAL A 133 -4.01 14.78 8.34
N TYR A 134 -3.38 15.94 8.19
CA TYR A 134 -3.26 16.63 6.91
C TYR A 134 -2.09 16.08 6.12
N LEU A 135 -2.38 15.48 4.98
CA LEU A 135 -1.40 15.07 3.99
C LEU A 135 -1.01 16.27 3.12
N PRO A 136 0.16 16.25 2.45
CA PRO A 136 0.59 17.34 1.58
C PRO A 136 -0.50 17.69 0.56
N GLU A 137 -0.96 18.93 0.62
CA GLU A 137 -1.91 19.50 -0.33
C GLU A 137 -1.12 20.21 -1.43
N TRP A 138 -1.79 20.51 -2.55
CA TRP A 138 -1.16 21.28 -3.62
C TRP A 138 -0.68 22.63 -3.06
N SER A 139 0.62 22.89 -3.20
CA SER A 139 1.20 24.19 -2.87
C SER A 139 1.43 24.97 -4.16
N LEU A 140 0.49 25.88 -4.46
CA LEU A 140 0.67 26.95 -5.44
C LEU A 140 0.83 28.27 -4.69
#